data_AF-A0A5D6YT81-F1
#
_entry.id   AF-A0A5D6YT81-F1
#
_cell.length_a   1.000
_cell.length_b   1.000
_cell.length_c   1.000
_cell.angle_alpha   90.00
_cell.angle_beta   90.00
_cell.angle_gamma   90.00
#
_symmetry.space_group_name_H-M   'P 1'
#
loop_
_entity.id
_entity.type
_entity.pdbx_description
1 polymer ?
#
loop_
_entity_poly.entity_id
_entity_poly.type
_entity_poly.pdbx_seq_one_letter_code
_entity_poly.pdbx_strand_id
1 'polypeptide(L)'
;DYYLEIAPNVDAALMTLICVVLDEKASCEGSVHVVQEISLTAQLHPVVAFDLHHYPEVFLTLKENDKIFQSGRVYLDVDTGHERFRIRFGGLSPYITLQDSGKVAIGNYRYKVALKSTLIVRPGDSREKDGIFEVSARYFRNGTEQSLVQFSDRLTGDPCVLSVDANWCSRQVPFYLDRGRTGERELVAMMHIPQGAATCLGYHLTVVPNMDAALIVMVCSILDDAMLKMGHYL
;
A
#
# COMPACT_ATOMS: atom_id res chain seq x y z
N ASP A 1 1.30 22.74 -17.26
CA ASP A 1 1.55 24.12 -16.79
C ASP A 1 0.27 24.92 -16.81
N TYR A 2 -0.27 25.20 -15.63
CA TYR A 2 -1.42 26.09 -15.43
C TYR A 2 -0.99 27.23 -14.48
N TYR A 3 -1.60 28.41 -14.65
CA TYR A 3 -1.30 29.59 -13.85
C TYR A 3 -2.45 29.84 -12.89
N LEU A 4 -2.13 30.02 -11.60
CA LEU A 4 -3.09 30.35 -10.56
C LEU A 4 -3.06 31.86 -10.30
N GLU A 5 -4.11 32.56 -10.68
CA GLU A 5 -4.28 33.98 -10.37
C GLU A 5 -5.05 34.13 -9.05
N ILE A 6 -4.41 34.77 -8.07
CA ILE A 6 -4.92 34.89 -6.69
C ILE A 6 -5.30 36.34 -6.43
N ALA A 7 -6.55 36.57 -6.02
CA ALA A 7 -7.03 37.91 -5.71
C ALA A 7 -6.24 38.55 -4.55
N PRO A 8 -6.11 39.89 -4.52
CA PRO A 8 -5.45 40.58 -3.42
C PRO A 8 -6.08 40.22 -2.06
N ASN A 9 -5.25 39.97 -1.05
CA ASN A 9 -5.64 39.57 0.31
C ASN A 9 -6.18 38.14 0.48
N VAL A 10 -6.06 37.28 -0.53
CA VAL A 10 -6.28 35.84 -0.39
C VAL A 10 -4.96 35.14 -0.07
N ASP A 11 -4.98 34.21 0.89
CA ASP A 11 -3.79 33.45 1.29
C ASP A 11 -3.33 32.54 0.13
N ALA A 12 -2.15 32.85 -0.40
CA ALA A 12 -1.58 32.13 -1.53
C ALA A 12 -1.19 30.68 -1.19
N ALA A 13 -0.84 30.39 0.06
CA ALA A 13 -0.53 29.03 0.48
C ALA A 13 -1.81 28.19 0.56
N LEU A 14 -2.90 28.76 1.07
CA LEU A 14 -4.21 28.10 1.09
C LEU A 14 -4.73 27.82 -0.33
N MET A 15 -4.63 28.79 -1.24
CA MET A 15 -5.09 28.61 -2.62
C MET A 15 -4.24 27.60 -3.38
N THR A 16 -2.92 27.60 -3.18
CA THR A 16 -2.03 26.56 -3.72
C THR A 16 -2.43 25.19 -3.20
N LEU A 17 -2.71 25.05 -1.89
CA LEU A 17 -3.16 23.80 -1.30
C LEU A 17 -4.50 23.32 -1.90
N ILE A 18 -5.46 24.23 -2.07
CA ILE A 18 -6.75 23.92 -2.71
C ILE A 18 -6.53 23.45 -4.15
N CYS A 19 -5.67 24.11 -4.93
CA CYS A 19 -5.38 23.70 -6.29
C CYS A 19 -4.69 22.34 -6.37
N VAL A 20 -3.75 22.04 -5.47
CA VAL A 20 -3.14 20.71 -5.36
C VAL A 20 -4.22 19.65 -5.09
N VAL A 21 -5.13 19.89 -4.13
CA VAL A 21 -6.22 18.96 -3.81
C VAL A 21 -7.20 18.79 -4.97
N LEU A 22 -7.47 19.86 -5.74
CA LEU A 22 -8.36 19.80 -6.89
C LEU A 22 -7.72 19.10 -8.10
N ASP A 23 -6.42 19.31 -8.33
CA ASP A 23 -5.70 18.62 -9.41
C ASP A 23 -5.51 17.14 -9.09
N GLU A 24 -5.28 16.80 -7.82
CA GLU A 24 -5.29 15.41 -7.33
C GLU A 24 -6.63 14.73 -7.66
N LYS A 25 -7.75 15.45 -7.48
CA LYS A 25 -9.07 14.96 -7.89
C LYS A 25 -9.20 14.78 -9.40
N ALA A 26 -8.78 15.77 -10.19
CA ALA A 26 -8.92 15.75 -11.64
C ALA A 26 -8.05 14.65 -12.31
N SER A 27 -6.85 14.41 -11.78
CA SER A 27 -5.95 13.34 -12.21
C SER A 27 -6.56 11.94 -12.00
N CYS A 28 -7.39 11.77 -10.97
CA CYS A 28 -8.10 10.53 -10.69
C CYS A 28 -9.35 10.32 -11.56
N GLU A 29 -10.00 11.40 -12.03
CA GLU A 29 -11.25 11.34 -12.81
C GLU A 29 -11.03 11.04 -14.30
N GLY A 30 -9.80 11.14 -14.82
CA GLY A 30 -9.47 10.93 -16.23
C GLY A 30 -9.59 9.49 -16.76
N SER A 31 -9.85 8.51 -15.89
CA SER A 31 -10.03 7.12 -16.30
C SER A 31 -11.33 6.52 -15.78
N VAL A 32 -12.41 6.71 -16.55
CA VAL A 32 -13.61 5.88 -16.43
C VAL A 32 -13.26 4.50 -16.97
N HIS A 33 -12.46 3.74 -16.22
CA HIS A 33 -12.33 2.32 -16.47
C HIS A 33 -13.66 1.66 -16.10
N VAL A 34 -14.24 0.96 -17.07
CA VAL A 34 -15.26 -0.07 -16.82
C VAL A 34 -14.69 -0.96 -15.73
N VAL A 35 -15.22 -0.86 -14.52
CA VAL A 35 -14.86 -1.73 -13.40
C VAL A 35 -15.30 -3.12 -13.83
N GLN A 36 -14.37 -3.86 -14.44
CA GLN A 36 -14.56 -5.28 -14.67
C GLN A 36 -14.78 -5.89 -13.29
N GLU A 37 -15.80 -6.73 -13.16
CA GLU A 37 -16.12 -7.39 -11.90
C GLU A 37 -15.00 -8.40 -11.60
N ILE A 38 -13.94 -7.91 -10.96
CA ILE A 38 -12.78 -8.70 -10.62
C ILE A 38 -13.16 -9.53 -9.39
N SER A 39 -13.37 -10.82 -9.61
CA SER A 39 -13.69 -11.76 -8.54
C SER A 39 -12.43 -12.21 -7.82
N LEU A 40 -12.36 -11.90 -6.52
CA LEU A 40 -11.32 -12.41 -5.64
C LEU A 40 -11.64 -13.86 -5.22
N THR A 41 -10.64 -14.74 -5.24
CA THR A 41 -10.80 -16.15 -4.86
C THR A 41 -9.88 -16.47 -3.68
N ALA A 42 -10.41 -17.22 -2.72
CA ALA A 42 -9.64 -17.69 -1.57
C ALA A 42 -8.42 -18.50 -2.02
N GLN A 43 -7.29 -18.32 -1.32
CA GLN A 43 -6.11 -19.11 -1.59
C GLN A 43 -6.31 -20.53 -1.08
N LEU A 44 -5.99 -21.53 -1.92
CA LEU A 44 -6.13 -22.94 -1.56
C LEU A 44 -5.23 -23.33 -0.37
N HIS A 45 -4.04 -22.71 -0.30
CA HIS A 45 -3.06 -22.91 0.78
C HIS A 45 -2.63 -21.57 1.35
N PRO A 46 -2.43 -21.47 2.68
CA PRO A 46 -1.89 -20.26 3.30
C PRO A 46 -0.56 -19.82 2.68
N VAL A 47 -0.38 -18.51 2.59
CA VAL A 47 0.85 -17.85 2.13
C VAL A 47 1.31 -16.94 3.25
N VAL A 48 2.54 -17.13 3.73
CA VAL A 48 3.03 -16.43 4.92
C VAL A 48 4.36 -15.76 4.62
N ALA A 49 4.40 -14.43 4.67
CA ALA A 49 5.65 -13.69 4.54
C ALA A 49 6.21 -13.29 5.91
N PHE A 50 5.36 -12.82 6.82
CA PHE A 50 5.72 -12.39 8.16
C PHE A 50 5.49 -13.50 9.19
N ASP A 51 4.23 -13.84 9.45
CA ASP A 51 3.84 -14.73 10.54
C ASP A 51 2.45 -15.36 10.28
N LEU A 52 2.23 -16.55 10.83
CA LEU A 52 1.00 -17.31 10.71
C LEU A 52 -0.23 -16.62 11.30
N HIS A 53 -0.06 -15.67 12.22
CA HIS A 53 -1.19 -14.99 12.85
C HIS A 53 -1.83 -13.90 11.97
N HIS A 54 -1.28 -13.61 10.79
CA HIS A 54 -1.69 -12.46 9.96
C HIS A 54 -2.45 -12.83 8.67
N TYR A 55 -2.74 -14.11 8.40
CA TYR A 55 -3.65 -14.47 7.31
C TYR A 55 -5.08 -14.60 7.82
N PRO A 56 -6.08 -14.04 7.13
CA PRO A 56 -7.47 -14.17 7.54
C PRO A 56 -8.07 -15.49 7.00
N GLU A 57 -8.97 -16.12 7.75
CA GLU A 57 -9.72 -17.31 7.29
C GLU A 57 -10.89 -16.95 6.36
N VAL A 58 -11.29 -15.68 6.36
CA VAL A 58 -12.34 -15.09 5.54
C VAL A 58 -11.80 -13.88 4.79
N PHE A 59 -12.58 -13.30 3.87
CA PHE A 59 -12.19 -12.03 3.25
C PHE A 59 -12.03 -10.96 4.33
N LEU A 60 -10.89 -10.26 4.31
CA LEU A 60 -10.61 -9.18 5.24
C LEU A 60 -10.61 -7.87 4.46
N THR A 61 -11.52 -6.96 4.78
CA THR A 61 -11.49 -5.60 4.24
C THR A 61 -10.97 -4.64 5.29
N LEU A 62 -9.88 -3.95 4.97
CA LEU A 62 -9.24 -2.96 5.80
C LEU A 62 -9.54 -1.56 5.26
N LYS A 63 -9.97 -0.66 6.14
CA LYS A 63 -10.08 0.76 5.86
C LYS A 63 -8.85 1.47 6.37
N GLU A 64 -8.14 2.17 5.49
CA GLU A 64 -7.13 3.12 5.91
C GLU A 64 -7.80 4.30 6.61
N ASN A 65 -7.32 4.62 7.81
CA ASN A 65 -7.73 5.77 8.57
C ASN A 65 -6.49 6.62 8.81
N ASP A 66 -6.27 7.59 7.92
CA ASP A 66 -5.24 8.59 8.10
C ASP A 66 -5.74 9.64 9.10
N LYS A 67 -4.97 9.83 10.17
CA LYS A 67 -5.21 10.90 11.12
C LYS A 67 -4.09 11.90 10.88
N ILE A 68 -4.42 12.98 10.18
CA ILE A 68 -3.54 14.09 9.73
C ILE A 68 -2.58 14.64 10.80
N PHE A 69 -2.82 14.37 12.09
CA PHE A 69 -1.99 14.81 13.22
C PHE A 69 -1.32 13.67 14.01
N GLN A 70 -1.42 12.42 13.58
CA GLN A 70 -0.81 11.27 14.24
C GLN A 70 0.45 10.82 13.50
N SER A 71 1.42 10.32 14.26
CA SER A 71 2.68 9.75 13.78
C SER A 71 2.48 8.36 13.14
N GLY A 72 1.48 8.21 12.28
CA GLY A 72 1.12 6.92 11.71
C GLY A 72 -0.20 6.86 10.98
N ARG A 73 -0.39 5.77 10.24
CA ARG A 73 -1.67 5.35 9.66
C ARG A 73 -2.20 4.13 10.40
N VAL A 74 -3.52 4.04 10.49
CA VAL A 74 -4.20 2.90 11.13
C VAL A 74 -5.08 2.20 10.12
N TYR A 75 -5.01 0.87 10.08
CA TYR A 75 -5.86 0.04 9.25
C TYR A 75 -6.88 -0.66 10.14
N LEU A 76 -8.15 -0.30 9.92
CA LEU A 76 -9.29 -0.83 10.67
C LEU A 76 -9.96 -1.93 9.86
N ASP A 77 -10.29 -3.04 10.50
CA ASP A 77 -11.19 -4.05 9.94
C ASP A 77 -12.59 -3.42 9.75
N VAL A 78 -13.12 -3.44 8.53
CA VAL A 78 -14.38 -2.76 8.19
C VAL A 78 -15.56 -3.39 8.91
N ASP A 79 -15.56 -4.70 9.10
CA ASP A 79 -16.68 -5.43 9.68
C ASP A 79 -16.74 -5.25 11.19
N THR A 80 -15.58 -5.22 11.85
CA THR A 80 -15.50 -5.11 13.32
C THR A 80 -15.22 -3.70 13.82
N GLY A 81 -14.72 -2.81 12.96
CA GLY A 81 -14.22 -1.48 13.34
C GLY A 81 -12.93 -1.49 14.17
N HIS A 82 -12.35 -2.65 14.46
CA HIS A 82 -11.16 -2.78 15.29
C HIS A 82 -9.87 -2.52 14.50
N GLU A 83 -8.88 -1.95 15.17
CA GLU A 83 -7.52 -1.80 14.64
C GLU A 83 -6.89 -3.19 14.42
N ARG A 84 -6.48 -3.45 13.18
CA ARG A 84 -5.72 -4.66 12.81
C ARG A 84 -4.24 -4.36 12.71
N PHE A 85 -3.91 -3.25 12.07
CA PHE A 85 -2.55 -2.85 11.80
C PHE A 85 -2.33 -1.36 11.98
N ARG A 86 -1.09 -1.01 12.27
CA ARG A 86 -0.63 0.37 12.36
C ARG A 86 0.71 0.53 11.68
N ILE A 87 0.79 1.50 10.79
CA ILE A 87 2.06 2.00 10.28
C ILE A 87 2.49 3.15 11.18
N ARG A 88 3.63 3.01 11.85
CA ARG A 88 4.22 4.07 12.66
C ARG A 88 5.34 4.74 11.87
N PHE A 89 5.18 6.04 11.63
CA PHE A 89 6.20 6.92 11.08
C PHE A 89 6.43 8.10 12.04
N GLY A 90 7.67 8.41 12.39
CA GLY A 90 7.99 9.63 13.16
C GLY A 90 8.86 9.45 14.39
N GLY A 91 9.22 10.59 14.98
CA GLY A 91 10.26 10.73 16.00
C GLY A 91 11.66 10.91 15.37
N LEU A 92 12.68 10.44 16.08
CA LEU A 92 14.07 10.44 15.60
C LEU A 92 14.41 9.19 14.75
N SER A 93 13.44 8.31 14.51
CA SER A 93 13.67 7.06 13.79
C SER A 93 13.52 7.27 12.28
N PRO A 94 14.53 6.90 11.46
CA PRO A 94 14.40 6.89 10.01
C PRO A 94 13.65 5.65 9.48
N TYR A 95 13.10 4.82 10.37
CA TYR A 95 12.40 3.58 10.04
C TYR A 95 10.90 3.75 10.14
N ILE A 96 10.20 3.14 9.19
CA ILE A 96 8.75 3.00 9.19
C ILE A 96 8.44 1.57 9.60
N THR A 97 7.57 1.42 10.59
CA THR A 97 7.32 0.14 11.26
C THR A 97 5.85 -0.22 11.18
N LEU A 98 5.56 -1.41 10.68
CA LEU A 98 4.25 -2.04 10.77
C LEU A 98 4.12 -2.73 12.13
N GLN A 99 2.99 -2.48 12.79
CA GLN A 99 2.63 -3.10 14.06
C GLN A 99 1.28 -3.81 13.95
N ASP A 100 1.09 -4.86 14.74
CA ASP A 100 -0.22 -5.52 14.92
C ASP A 100 -1.15 -4.71 15.84
N SER A 101 -2.34 -5.26 16.12
CA SER A 101 -3.32 -4.68 17.04
C SER A 101 -2.82 -4.59 18.49
N GLY A 102 -1.86 -5.45 18.88
CA GLY A 102 -1.15 -5.43 20.16
C GLY A 102 -0.01 -4.42 20.21
N LYS A 103 0.22 -3.65 19.13
CA LYS A 103 1.35 -2.73 18.94
C LYS A 103 2.71 -3.43 18.93
N VAL A 104 2.75 -4.73 18.68
CA VAL A 104 3.98 -5.49 18.49
C VAL A 104 4.48 -5.23 17.07
N ALA A 105 5.77 -4.93 16.94
CA ALA A 105 6.37 -4.70 15.63
C ALA A 105 6.39 -6.01 14.82
N ILE A 106 5.82 -5.97 13.61
CA ILE A 106 5.79 -7.10 12.66
C ILE A 106 6.99 -6.98 11.71
N GLY A 107 7.19 -5.78 11.16
CA GLY A 107 8.29 -5.50 10.26
C GLY A 107 8.58 -4.02 10.12
N ASN A 108 9.76 -3.71 9.62
CA ASN A 108 10.18 -2.34 9.38
C ASN A 108 10.98 -2.21 8.08
N TYR A 109 10.93 -1.04 7.48
CA TYR A 109 11.83 -0.66 6.41
C TYR A 109 12.42 0.72 6.68
N ARG A 110 13.59 0.95 6.11
CA ARG A 110 14.21 2.27 6.07
C ARG A 110 14.18 2.75 4.63
N TYR A 111 13.49 3.85 4.41
CA TYR A 111 13.53 4.50 3.11
C TYR A 111 14.94 5.05 2.86
N LYS A 112 15.50 4.74 1.69
CA LYS A 112 16.75 5.34 1.21
C LYS A 112 16.44 6.21 0.00
N VAL A 113 16.92 7.45 -0.02
CA VAL A 113 16.72 8.42 -1.12
C VAL A 113 17.59 8.09 -2.36
N ALA A 114 18.11 6.86 -2.46
CA ALA A 114 19.02 6.50 -3.54
C ALA A 114 18.23 6.05 -4.79
N LEU A 115 18.78 6.32 -5.99
CA LEU A 115 18.21 5.94 -7.29
C LEU A 115 17.92 4.44 -7.48
N LYS A 116 18.39 3.58 -6.56
CA LYS A 116 18.09 2.14 -6.57
C LYS A 116 16.85 1.91 -5.71
N SER A 117 15.72 1.68 -6.36
CA SER A 117 14.36 1.54 -5.80
C SER A 117 14.09 0.23 -5.06
N THR A 118 15.14 -0.46 -4.58
CA THR A 118 14.97 -1.68 -3.78
C THR A 118 14.97 -1.32 -2.29
N LEU A 119 13.86 -1.62 -1.62
CA LEU A 119 13.69 -1.48 -0.19
C LEU A 119 13.69 -2.87 0.45
N ILE A 120 14.46 -3.00 1.53
CA ILE A 120 14.57 -4.26 2.29
C ILE A 120 13.71 -4.13 3.54
N VAL A 121 12.73 -5.01 3.67
CA VAL A 121 11.87 -5.12 4.86
C VAL A 121 12.50 -6.11 5.83
N ARG A 122 12.58 -5.73 7.10
CA ARG A 122 13.17 -6.52 8.20
C ARG A 122 12.12 -6.95 9.21
N PRO A 123 12.33 -8.04 9.96
CA PRO A 123 11.41 -8.48 11.00
C PRO A 123 11.45 -7.59 12.24
N GLY A 124 10.27 -7.35 12.81
CA GLY A 124 10.10 -6.58 14.04
C GLY A 124 10.57 -5.14 13.92
N ASP A 125 11.27 -4.66 14.95
CA ASP A 125 11.92 -3.35 15.01
C ASP A 125 13.44 -3.44 14.77
N SER A 126 13.93 -4.61 14.35
CA SER A 126 15.36 -4.85 14.18
C SER A 126 15.96 -4.04 13.04
N ARG A 127 17.16 -3.50 13.29
CA ARG A 127 17.97 -2.76 12.31
C ARG A 127 19.02 -3.62 11.61
N GLU A 128 19.38 -4.75 12.22
CA GLU A 128 20.56 -5.55 11.86
C GLU A 128 20.22 -6.95 11.36
N LYS A 129 18.96 -7.38 11.51
CA LYS A 129 18.52 -8.68 10.99
C LYS A 129 18.49 -8.70 9.47
N ASP A 130 18.66 -9.91 8.93
CA ASP A 130 18.43 -10.21 7.52
C ASP A 130 17.02 -9.77 7.11
N GLY A 131 16.89 -9.38 5.83
CA GLY A 131 15.60 -9.00 5.26
C GLY A 131 14.65 -10.18 5.22
N ILE A 132 13.35 -9.93 5.45
CA ILE A 132 12.28 -10.90 5.17
C ILE A 132 12.00 -10.93 3.67
N PHE A 133 11.90 -9.74 3.06
CA PHE A 133 11.62 -9.60 1.65
C PHE A 133 12.14 -8.28 1.10
N GLU A 134 12.24 -8.24 -0.22
CA GLU A 134 12.68 -7.08 -0.98
C GLU A 134 11.52 -6.56 -1.83
N VAL A 135 11.24 -5.26 -1.69
CA VAL A 135 10.30 -4.53 -2.55
C VAL A 135 11.11 -3.76 -3.57
N SER A 136 10.87 -4.03 -4.84
CA SER A 136 11.48 -3.31 -5.95
C SER A 136 10.39 -2.65 -6.78
N ALA A 137 10.42 -1.32 -6.85
CA ALA A 137 9.53 -0.56 -7.72
C ALA A 137 10.22 -0.33 -9.08
N ARG A 138 9.55 -0.68 -10.18
CA ARG A 138 9.98 -0.34 -11.53
C ARG A 138 8.99 0.64 -12.14
N TYR A 139 9.48 1.83 -12.45
CA TYR A 139 8.74 2.84 -13.19
C TYR A 139 8.90 2.63 -14.68
N PHE A 140 7.80 2.39 -15.38
CA PHE A 140 7.80 2.37 -16.83
C PHE A 140 7.46 3.76 -17.38
N ARG A 141 8.10 4.13 -18.50
CA ARG A 141 7.91 5.43 -19.17
C ARG A 141 6.47 5.71 -19.64
N ASN A 142 5.64 4.68 -19.73
CA ASN A 142 4.23 4.79 -20.10
C ASN A 142 3.32 5.12 -18.90
N GLY A 143 3.88 5.45 -17.73
CA GLY A 143 3.13 5.80 -16.53
C GLY A 143 2.52 4.60 -15.80
N THR A 144 2.77 3.37 -16.26
CA THR A 144 2.40 2.17 -15.51
C THR A 144 3.52 1.87 -14.52
N GLU A 145 3.20 1.77 -13.25
CA GLU A 145 4.15 1.31 -12.24
C GLU A 145 3.93 -0.19 -12.03
N GLN A 146 5.03 -0.94 -12.07
CA GLN A 146 5.01 -2.31 -11.59
C GLN A 146 5.93 -2.40 -10.40
N SER A 147 5.33 -2.73 -9.26
CA SER A 147 6.08 -3.04 -8.06
C SER A 147 6.12 -4.54 -7.87
N LEU A 148 7.32 -5.06 -7.69
CA LEU A 148 7.61 -6.48 -7.51
C LEU A 148 8.17 -6.69 -6.10
N VAL A 149 7.51 -7.55 -5.35
CA VAL A 149 7.92 -7.95 -4.01
C VAL A 149 8.35 -9.40 -4.06
N GLN A 150 9.62 -9.66 -3.78
CA GLN A 150 10.16 -11.02 -3.74
C GLN A 150 10.31 -11.46 -2.29
N PHE A 151 9.71 -12.60 -1.96
CA PHE A 151 9.76 -13.19 -0.63
C PHE A 151 9.79 -14.71 -0.69
N SER A 152 10.15 -15.35 0.41
CA SER A 152 9.99 -16.80 0.58
C SER A 152 8.78 -17.05 1.47
N ASP A 153 7.86 -17.91 1.02
CA ASP A 153 6.76 -18.37 1.86
C ASP A 153 7.33 -19.14 3.05
N ARG A 154 7.09 -18.64 4.26
CA ARG A 154 7.64 -19.19 5.50
C ARG A 154 7.09 -20.57 5.85
N LEU A 155 5.94 -20.94 5.30
CA LEU A 155 5.36 -22.26 5.51
C LEU A 155 6.03 -23.33 4.67
N THR A 156 6.26 -23.04 3.39
CA THR A 156 6.72 -24.01 2.41
C THR A 156 8.20 -23.89 2.08
N GLY A 157 8.79 -22.70 2.30
CA GLY A 157 10.12 -22.32 1.85
C GLY A 157 10.19 -21.86 0.39
N ASP A 158 9.07 -21.91 -0.34
CA ASP A 158 9.05 -21.63 -1.77
C ASP A 158 9.20 -20.14 -2.09
N PRO A 159 9.89 -19.78 -3.19
CA PRO A 159 9.96 -18.40 -3.64
C PRO A 159 8.59 -17.93 -4.17
N CYS A 160 8.19 -16.75 -3.74
CA CYS A 160 6.96 -16.09 -4.16
C CYS A 160 7.25 -14.68 -4.67
N VAL A 161 6.44 -14.23 -5.62
CA VAL A 161 6.48 -12.88 -6.17
C VAL A 161 5.09 -12.26 -6.06
N LEU A 162 4.98 -11.14 -5.35
CA LEU A 162 3.78 -10.31 -5.37
C LEU A 162 4.01 -9.16 -6.36
N SER A 163 3.19 -9.08 -7.41
CA SER A 163 3.19 -7.99 -8.37
C SER A 163 2.00 -7.07 -8.17
N VAL A 164 2.25 -5.78 -8.24
CA VAL A 164 1.25 -4.72 -8.17
C VAL A 164 1.22 -4.04 -9.53
N ASP A 165 0.10 -4.16 -10.25
CA ASP A 165 -0.07 -3.68 -11.62
C ASP A 165 -1.25 -2.69 -11.67
N ALA A 166 -1.01 -1.38 -11.46
CA ALA A 166 -2.03 -0.34 -11.71
C ALA A 166 -1.48 1.08 -11.51
N ASN A 167 -2.30 2.07 -11.91
CA ASN A 167 -2.14 3.45 -11.49
C ASN A 167 -2.51 3.58 -10.01
N TRP A 168 -1.51 3.78 -9.15
CA TRP A 168 -1.72 3.93 -7.70
C TRP A 168 -2.71 5.06 -7.36
N CYS A 169 -2.71 6.14 -8.14
CA CYS A 169 -3.59 7.30 -7.92
C CYS A 169 -5.07 6.98 -8.17
N SER A 170 -5.40 6.05 -9.08
CA SER A 170 -6.82 5.66 -9.29
C SER A 170 -7.38 4.87 -8.11
N ARG A 171 -6.51 4.42 -7.20
CA ARG A 171 -6.84 3.59 -6.03
C ARG A 171 -7.62 2.32 -6.40
N GLN A 172 -7.51 1.85 -7.64
CA GLN A 172 -8.04 0.56 -8.12
C GLN A 172 -6.85 -0.33 -8.45
N VAL A 173 -6.24 -0.92 -7.42
CA VAL A 173 -4.95 -1.57 -7.56
C VAL A 173 -5.05 -3.06 -7.20
N PRO A 174 -4.99 -3.95 -8.20
CA PRO A 174 -4.93 -5.39 -7.98
C PRO A 174 -3.53 -5.82 -7.53
N PHE A 175 -3.50 -6.78 -6.61
CA PHE A 175 -2.30 -7.46 -6.16
C PHE A 175 -2.34 -8.90 -6.62
N TYR A 176 -1.32 -9.31 -7.36
CA TYR A 176 -1.21 -10.66 -7.90
C TYR A 176 -0.05 -11.41 -7.25
N LEU A 177 -0.29 -12.66 -6.87
CA LEU A 177 0.70 -13.57 -6.35
C LEU A 177 1.10 -14.59 -7.43
N ASP A 178 2.39 -14.75 -7.65
CA ASP A 178 3.00 -15.85 -8.38
C ASP A 178 3.81 -16.69 -7.38
N ARG A 179 3.50 -17.98 -7.28
CA ARG A 179 4.19 -18.93 -6.38
C ARG A 179 5.43 -19.58 -7.03
N GLY A 180 5.88 -19.08 -8.18
CA GLY A 180 7.07 -19.53 -8.90
C GLY A 180 6.98 -20.93 -9.53
N ARG A 181 5.84 -21.63 -9.37
CA ARG A 181 5.66 -23.01 -9.83
C ARG A 181 5.15 -23.10 -11.26
N THR A 182 4.23 -22.21 -11.65
CA THR A 182 3.52 -22.28 -12.95
C THR A 182 3.67 -21.00 -13.78
N GLY A 183 4.09 -19.89 -13.17
CA GLY A 183 4.06 -18.55 -13.77
C GLY A 183 2.65 -17.96 -13.87
N GLU A 184 1.64 -18.68 -13.38
CA GLU A 184 0.28 -18.16 -13.25
C GLU A 184 0.20 -17.20 -12.06
N ARG A 185 -0.56 -16.13 -12.27
CA ARG A 185 -0.76 -15.06 -11.30
C ARG A 185 -2.16 -15.13 -10.73
N GLU A 186 -2.26 -15.26 -9.42
CA GLU A 186 -3.53 -15.30 -8.70
C GLU A 186 -3.80 -13.95 -8.05
N LEU A 187 -5.01 -13.42 -8.18
CA LEU A 187 -5.37 -12.18 -7.51
C LEU A 187 -5.60 -12.43 -6.01
N VAL A 188 -4.83 -11.75 -5.16
CA VAL A 188 -4.80 -11.99 -3.70
C VAL A 188 -5.19 -10.78 -2.86
N ALA A 189 -5.23 -9.60 -3.45
CA ALA A 189 -5.82 -8.43 -2.81
C ALA A 189 -6.26 -7.39 -3.84
N MET A 190 -7.12 -6.47 -3.40
CA MET A 190 -7.58 -5.33 -4.19
C MET A 190 -7.66 -4.08 -3.32
N MET A 191 -6.95 -3.04 -3.71
CA MET A 191 -7.20 -1.68 -3.23
C MET A 191 -8.32 -1.06 -4.07
N HIS A 192 -9.29 -0.45 -3.42
CA HIS A 192 -10.42 0.23 -4.07
C HIS A 192 -10.91 1.42 -3.24
N ILE A 193 -11.56 2.38 -3.90
CA ILE A 193 -12.28 3.46 -3.21
C ILE A 193 -13.64 2.90 -2.76
N PRO A 194 -14.08 3.12 -1.50
CA PRO A 194 -15.40 2.71 -1.07
C PRO A 194 -16.50 3.35 -1.92
N GLN A 195 -17.53 2.59 -2.27
CA GLN A 195 -18.66 3.10 -3.03
C GLN A 195 -19.28 4.32 -2.34
N GLY A 196 -19.46 5.40 -3.09
CA GLY A 196 -20.05 6.65 -2.59
C GLY A 196 -19.08 7.58 -1.87
N ALA A 197 -17.80 7.23 -1.72
CA ALA A 197 -16.81 8.18 -1.21
C ALA A 197 -16.45 9.20 -2.29
N ALA A 198 -16.58 10.49 -1.94
CA ALA A 198 -16.35 11.60 -2.87
C ALA A 198 -14.87 11.99 -3.03
N THR A 199 -13.96 11.37 -2.28
CA THR A 199 -12.55 11.78 -2.18
C THR A 199 -11.59 10.58 -2.27
N CYS A 200 -10.47 10.78 -2.95
CA CYS A 200 -9.33 9.84 -3.07
C CYS A 200 -8.47 9.73 -1.80
N LEU A 201 -8.79 10.49 -0.74
CA LEU A 201 -7.98 10.63 0.48
C LEU A 201 -7.92 9.38 1.37
N GLY A 202 -8.61 8.30 1.01
CA GLY A 202 -8.52 7.02 1.69
C GLY A 202 -9.00 5.89 0.79
N TYR A 203 -8.51 4.69 1.05
CA TYR A 203 -8.89 3.48 0.32
C TYR A 203 -9.30 2.36 1.27
N HIS A 204 -10.03 1.41 0.70
CA HIS A 204 -10.24 0.09 1.27
C HIS A 204 -9.27 -0.89 0.62
N LEU A 205 -8.80 -1.84 1.41
CA LEU A 205 -7.94 -2.93 0.97
C LEU A 205 -8.64 -4.24 1.33
N THR A 206 -9.10 -4.99 0.33
CA THR A 206 -9.66 -6.33 0.55
C THR A 206 -8.58 -7.37 0.26
N VAL A 207 -8.31 -8.22 1.25
CA VAL A 207 -7.35 -9.32 1.19
C VAL A 207 -8.12 -10.64 1.19
N VAL A 208 -7.73 -11.57 0.31
CA VAL A 208 -8.38 -12.87 0.22
C VAL A 208 -8.05 -13.77 1.42
N PRO A 209 -8.92 -14.75 1.74
CA PRO A 209 -8.58 -15.77 2.73
C PRO A 209 -7.24 -16.42 2.44
N ASN A 210 -6.51 -16.80 3.49
CA ASN A 210 -5.24 -17.51 3.44
C ASN A 210 -4.07 -16.70 2.84
N MET A 211 -4.21 -15.38 2.66
CA MET A 211 -3.12 -14.48 2.28
C MET A 211 -2.64 -13.64 3.47
N ASP A 212 -1.32 -13.49 3.65
CA ASP A 212 -0.72 -12.64 4.69
C ASP A 212 -1.12 -11.17 4.51
N ALA A 213 -2.04 -10.67 5.33
CA ALA A 213 -2.54 -9.31 5.24
C ALA A 213 -1.48 -8.28 5.67
N ALA A 214 -0.56 -8.64 6.57
CA ALA A 214 0.52 -7.77 7.00
C ALA A 214 1.50 -7.48 5.84
N LEU A 215 1.75 -8.47 4.97
CA LEU A 215 2.48 -8.27 3.72
C LEU A 215 1.83 -7.20 2.86
N ILE A 216 0.53 -7.35 2.57
CA ILE A 216 -0.19 -6.44 1.68
C ILE A 216 -0.17 -5.01 2.25
N VAL A 217 -0.44 -4.84 3.55
CA VAL A 217 -0.41 -3.52 4.22
C VAL A 217 0.99 -2.90 4.17
N MET A 218 2.04 -3.69 4.40
CA MET A 218 3.42 -3.19 4.30
C MET A 218 3.73 -2.69 2.89
N VAL A 219 3.33 -3.44 1.87
CA VAL A 219 3.55 -3.06 0.48
C VAL A 219 2.79 -1.78 0.15
N CYS A 220 1.54 -1.63 0.57
CA CYS A 220 0.79 -0.38 0.39
C CYS A 220 1.51 0.81 1.02
N SER A 221 1.98 0.68 2.26
CA SER A 221 2.74 1.74 2.94
C SER A 221 3.99 2.15 2.16
N ILE A 222 4.72 1.18 1.61
CA ILE A 222 5.93 1.43 0.82
C ILE A 222 5.60 2.18 -0.48
N LEU A 223 4.52 1.82 -1.15
CA LEU A 223 4.10 2.44 -2.41
C LEU A 223 3.53 3.84 -2.20
N ASP A 224 2.71 4.05 -1.16
CA ASP A 224 2.25 5.39 -0.78
C ASP A 224 3.43 6.33 -0.51
N ASP A 225 4.46 5.87 0.23
CA ASP A 225 5.68 6.65 0.49
C ASP A 225 6.47 6.98 -0.78
N ALA A 226 6.54 6.02 -1.70
CA ALA A 226 7.22 6.20 -2.98
C ALA A 226 6.50 7.26 -3.82
N MET A 227 5.17 7.20 -3.89
CA MET A 227 4.35 8.17 -4.61
C MET A 227 4.47 9.58 -4.04
N LEU A 228 4.43 9.72 -2.71
CA LEU A 228 4.60 11.01 -2.03
C LEU A 228 5.93 11.68 -2.37
N LYS A 229 6.99 10.89 -2.56
CA LYS A 229 8.34 11.44 -2.80
C LYS A 229 8.63 11.76 -4.25
N MET A 230 7.97 11.10 -5.18
CA MET A 230 8.10 11.45 -6.59
C MET A 230 7.26 12.67 -6.98
N GLY A 231 6.46 13.19 -6.05
CA GLY A 231 5.54 14.29 -6.35
C GLY A 231 4.40 13.84 -7.27
N HIS A 232 4.06 12.56 -7.32
CA HIS A 232 2.89 12.08 -8.07
C HIS A 232 1.55 12.38 -7.36
N TYR A 233 1.60 12.98 -6.17
CA TYR A 233 0.47 13.64 -5.50
C TYR A 233 0.44 15.17 -5.74
N LEU A 234 1.31 15.69 -6.62
CA LEU A 234 1.45 17.12 -6.94
C LEU A 234 1.19 17.40 -8.42
#